data_AF-A0A2R7QPQ1-F1
#
_entry.id   AF-A0A2R7QPQ1-F1
#
_cell.length_a   1.000
_cell.length_b   1.000
_cell.length_c   1.000
_cell.angle_alpha   90.00
_cell.angle_beta   90.00
_cell.angle_gamma   90.00
#
_symmetry.space_group_name_H-M   'P 1'
#
loop_
_entity.id
_entity.type
_entity.pdbx_description
1 polymer ?
#
loop_
_entity_poly.entity_id
_entity_poly.type
_entity_poly.pdbx_seq_one_letter_code
_entity_poly.pdbx_strand_id
1 'polypeptide(L)'
;MTIMRAQHEGILTPRGAAYEMRPNARNHARTLLVRTARTMHALPQRQGQQAMNEQDYEAAKWALLHAHLVQATPEQRHLYVARSNYGDNQRALAWLADQPDLDRATALMLFWSVGAGSHAQYESLDDVPDYDRDTHQFIGLVQQRFLGGFYADHGIGFDPTRWDGAGPNEHSADELQRMPAQMLQAVDGEHHIDPFDEAYDEDYDDGLPMALVEQLYELADVHIAWEEANPQA
;
A
#
# COMPACT_ATOMS: atom_id res chain seq x y z
N MET A 1 10.59 37.50 54.04
CA MET A 1 11.74 36.72 53.51
C MET A 1 11.17 35.78 52.45
N THR A 2 11.25 36.23 51.19
CA THR A 2 11.56 35.49 49.93
C THR A 2 11.07 34.02 49.83
N ILE A 3 10.36 33.53 48.80
CA ILE A 3 10.57 33.61 47.33
C ILE A 3 9.24 33.32 46.57
N MET A 4 9.12 33.92 45.38
CA MET A 4 8.16 33.78 44.26
C MET A 4 7.90 32.35 43.71
N ARG A 5 6.74 32.11 43.05
CA ARG A 5 6.61 32.06 41.56
C ARG A 5 5.22 31.62 41.05
N ALA A 6 4.70 32.48 40.16
CA ALA A 6 3.99 32.30 38.88
C ALA A 6 3.16 31.05 38.54
N GLN A 7 2.03 31.39 37.90
CA GLN A 7 1.07 30.60 37.14
C GLN A 7 1.71 29.78 36.01
N HIS A 8 1.14 28.61 35.70
CA HIS A 8 1.03 28.12 34.32
C HIS A 8 -0.17 27.17 34.20
N GLU A 9 -0.98 27.45 33.19
CA GLU A 9 -2.13 26.69 32.72
C GLU A 9 -1.66 25.36 32.13
N GLY A 10 -2.31 24.26 32.53
CA GLY A 10 -2.12 22.93 31.95
C GLY A 10 -3.21 22.66 30.93
N ILE A 11 -2.87 22.82 29.66
CA ILE A 11 -3.71 22.63 28.48
C ILE A 11 -4.14 21.16 28.37
N LEU A 12 -5.45 20.98 28.19
CA LEU A 12 -6.09 19.78 27.68
C LEU A 12 -5.52 19.44 26.30
N THR A 13 -4.89 18.28 26.16
CA THR A 13 -4.59 17.69 24.85
C THR A 13 -5.79 16.86 24.37
N PRO A 14 -6.41 17.17 23.21
CA PRO A 14 -7.33 16.25 22.57
C PRO A 14 -6.55 15.27 21.68
N ARG A 15 -6.73 13.98 21.99
CA ARG A 15 -6.77 12.82 21.07
C ARG A 15 -5.98 12.95 19.77
N GLY A 16 -4.76 12.40 19.77
CA GLY A 16 -4.21 11.77 18.58
C GLY A 16 -4.98 10.48 18.33
N ALA A 17 -5.80 10.46 17.28
CA ALA A 17 -6.32 9.22 16.74
C ALA A 17 -5.16 8.55 15.99
N ALA A 18 -4.61 7.49 16.58
CA ALA A 18 -3.95 6.47 15.79
C ALA A 18 -4.98 5.98 14.77
N TYR A 19 -4.59 5.90 13.51
CA TYR A 19 -5.38 5.27 12.46
C TYR A 19 -5.46 3.76 12.80
N GLU A 20 -6.37 3.39 13.69
CA GLU A 20 -6.76 2.01 13.93
C GLU A 20 -7.53 1.56 12.68
N MET A 21 -6.79 0.87 11.80
CA MET A 21 -7.37 -0.07 10.85
C MET A 21 -8.43 -0.89 11.59
N ARG A 22 -9.70 -0.72 11.19
CA ARG A 22 -10.77 -1.56 11.73
C ARG A 22 -10.43 -3.02 11.44
N PRO A 23 -10.45 -3.91 12.45
CA PRO A 23 -10.15 -5.30 12.23
C PRO A 23 -11.18 -5.89 11.27
N ASN A 24 -10.70 -6.39 10.13
CA ASN A 24 -11.52 -7.15 9.21
C ASN A 24 -12.03 -8.39 9.95
N ALA A 25 -13.34 -8.42 10.19
CA ALA A 25 -14.00 -9.46 10.93
C ALA A 25 -14.13 -10.71 10.06
N ARG A 26 -13.06 -11.52 9.99
CA ARG A 26 -13.11 -12.96 9.64
C ARG A 26 -11.78 -13.66 9.94
N ASN A 27 -11.31 -13.52 11.18
CA ASN A 27 -10.38 -14.49 11.75
C ASN A 27 -11.13 -15.78 12.10
N HIS A 28 -11.27 -16.66 11.12
CA HIS A 28 -11.59 -18.07 11.37
C HIS A 28 -10.33 -18.90 11.16
N ALA A 29 -9.56 -19.02 12.24
CA ALA A 29 -8.65 -20.12 12.45
C ALA A 29 -9.41 -21.44 12.28
N ARG A 30 -9.29 -22.06 11.12
CA ARG A 30 -9.71 -23.44 10.90
C ARG A 30 -8.55 -24.36 11.26
N THR A 31 -8.53 -24.77 12.53
CA THR A 31 -7.78 -25.93 12.99
C THR A 31 -8.25 -27.18 12.24
N LEU A 32 -7.43 -27.71 11.33
CA LEU A 32 -7.62 -29.05 10.76
C LEU A 32 -6.50 -29.96 11.25
N LEU A 33 -6.82 -30.66 12.34
CA LEU A 33 -6.00 -31.66 12.99
C LEU A 33 -6.21 -32.99 12.24
N VAL A 34 -5.41 -33.26 11.20
CA VAL A 34 -5.36 -34.59 10.57
C VAL A 34 -4.21 -35.38 11.18
N ARG A 35 -4.54 -36.14 12.23
CA ARG A 35 -3.72 -37.26 12.70
C ARG A 35 -3.84 -38.40 11.69
N THR A 36 -2.76 -38.69 10.98
CA THR A 36 -2.48 -40.03 10.50
C THR A 36 -1.00 -40.32 10.71
N ALA A 37 -0.72 -41.21 11.67
CA ALA A 37 0.60 -41.77 11.86
C ALA A 37 0.99 -42.57 10.61
N ARG A 38 2.08 -42.18 9.95
CA ARG A 38 2.74 -43.01 8.95
C ARG A 38 4.23 -43.02 9.24
N THR A 39 4.69 -44.22 9.57
CA THR A 39 6.03 -44.74 9.77
C THR A 39 7.15 -43.85 9.22
N MET A 40 8.10 -43.47 10.11
CA MET A 40 9.35 -42.81 9.75
C MET A 40 10.16 -43.67 8.77
N HIS A 41 10.12 -43.30 7.50
CA HIS A 41 11.25 -43.50 6.60
C HIS A 41 11.98 -42.16 6.48
N ALA A 42 13.24 -42.14 6.91
CA ALA A 42 14.12 -41.00 6.74
C ALA A 42 14.16 -40.64 5.24
N LEU A 43 13.63 -39.47 4.91
CA LEU A 43 13.74 -38.91 3.56
C LEU A 43 15.19 -38.46 3.36
N PRO A 44 15.83 -38.81 2.23
CA PRO A 44 17.16 -38.32 1.93
C PRO A 44 17.09 -36.80 1.75
N GLN A 45 17.97 -36.08 2.45
CA GLN A 45 18.11 -34.64 2.30
C GLN A 45 18.37 -34.33 0.83
N ARG A 46 17.45 -33.59 0.21
CA ARG A 46 17.62 -33.07 -1.15
C ARG A 46 18.72 -32.03 -1.10
N GLN A 47 19.90 -32.39 -1.61
CA GLN A 47 20.96 -31.46 -1.91
C GLN A 47 20.43 -30.42 -2.92
N GLY A 48 20.41 -29.14 -2.53
CA GLY A 48 20.14 -28.01 -3.42
C GLY A 48 18.90 -27.16 -3.16
N GLN A 49 18.30 -27.15 -1.96
CA GLN A 49 17.42 -26.03 -1.59
C GLN A 49 18.30 -24.79 -1.45
N GLN A 50 18.22 -23.87 -2.42
CA GLN A 50 18.86 -22.56 -2.30
C GLN A 50 18.41 -21.94 -0.99
N ALA A 51 19.38 -21.58 -0.14
CA ALA A 51 19.13 -20.71 1.00
C ALA A 51 18.56 -19.39 0.45
N MET A 52 17.38 -19.00 0.92
CA MET A 52 16.71 -17.75 0.52
C MET A 52 16.79 -16.79 1.69
N ASN A 53 17.91 -16.08 1.82
CA ASN A 53 18.03 -15.01 2.82
C ASN A 53 17.08 -13.84 2.46
N GLU A 54 16.93 -12.89 3.38
CA GLU A 54 16.08 -11.70 3.21
C GLU A 54 16.34 -10.95 1.89
N GLN A 55 17.62 -10.77 1.54
CA GLN A 55 17.99 -10.06 0.31
C GLN A 55 17.58 -10.81 -0.95
N ASP A 56 17.77 -12.13 -0.98
CA ASP A 56 17.39 -12.99 -2.10
C ASP A 56 15.85 -13.09 -2.21
N TYR A 57 15.16 -13.17 -1.07
CA TYR A 57 13.70 -13.15 -0.98
C TYR A 57 13.12 -11.86 -1.56
N GLU A 58 13.55 -10.69 -1.08
CA GLU A 58 13.07 -9.40 -1.57
C GLU A 58 13.42 -9.16 -3.04
N ALA A 59 14.57 -9.66 -3.51
CA ALA A 59 14.93 -9.60 -4.92
C ALA A 59 14.02 -10.47 -5.79
N ALA A 60 13.69 -11.70 -5.35
CA ALA A 60 12.81 -12.62 -6.08
C ALA A 60 11.35 -12.13 -6.07
N LYS A 61 10.86 -11.65 -4.92
CA LYS A 61 9.53 -11.04 -4.77
C LYS A 61 9.38 -9.85 -5.70
N TRP A 62 10.38 -8.95 -5.70
CA TRP A 62 10.41 -7.83 -6.64
C TRP A 62 10.40 -8.29 -8.10
N ALA A 63 11.18 -9.30 -8.46
CA ALA A 63 11.25 -9.78 -9.85
C ALA A 63 9.89 -10.29 -10.35
N LEU A 64 9.15 -11.03 -9.51
CA LEU A 64 7.80 -11.52 -9.83
C LEU A 64 6.79 -10.37 -9.99
N LEU A 65 6.74 -9.46 -9.01
CA LEU A 65 5.84 -8.30 -9.04
C LEU A 65 6.15 -7.40 -10.24
N HIS A 66 7.41 -7.08 -10.48
CA HIS A 66 7.84 -6.22 -11.57
C HIS A 66 7.50 -6.82 -12.94
N ALA A 67 7.77 -8.12 -13.13
CA ALA A 67 7.44 -8.81 -14.37
C ALA A 67 5.92 -8.76 -14.67
N HIS A 68 5.09 -8.92 -13.63
CA HIS A 68 3.64 -8.77 -13.76
C HIS A 68 3.25 -7.34 -14.12
N LEU A 69 3.69 -6.34 -13.36
CA LEU A 69 3.29 -4.94 -13.54
C LEU A 69 3.71 -4.37 -14.90
N VAL A 70 4.84 -4.82 -15.45
CA VAL A 70 5.27 -4.46 -16.82
C VAL A 70 4.27 -4.94 -17.88
N GLN A 71 3.67 -6.11 -17.69
CA GLN A 71 2.72 -6.70 -18.64
C GLN A 71 1.25 -6.36 -18.33
N ALA A 72 0.97 -5.85 -17.14
CA ALA A 72 -0.37 -5.53 -16.67
C ALA A 72 -1.03 -4.46 -17.55
N THR A 73 -2.32 -4.64 -17.81
CA THR A 73 -3.15 -3.61 -18.48
C THR A 73 -3.34 -2.39 -17.57
N PRO A 74 -3.77 -1.23 -18.11
CA PRO A 74 -4.13 -0.08 -17.29
C PRO A 74 -5.10 -0.42 -16.15
N GLU A 75 -6.12 -1.25 -16.42
CA GLU A 75 -7.12 -1.69 -15.44
C GLU A 75 -6.50 -2.57 -14.36
N GLN A 76 -5.59 -3.49 -14.72
CA GLN A 76 -4.89 -4.33 -13.74
C GLN A 76 -3.97 -3.51 -12.84
N ARG A 77 -3.29 -2.50 -13.40
CA ARG A 77 -2.49 -1.54 -12.59
C ARG A 77 -3.39 -0.68 -11.69
N HIS A 78 -4.59 -0.32 -12.16
CA HIS A 78 -5.58 0.40 -11.37
C HIS A 78 -6.06 -0.43 -10.17
N LEU A 79 -6.44 -1.69 -10.40
CA LEU A 79 -6.82 -2.64 -9.35
C LEU A 79 -5.68 -2.88 -8.36
N TYR A 80 -4.45 -3.04 -8.86
CA TYR A 80 -3.27 -3.20 -8.02
C TYR A 80 -3.09 -2.00 -7.09
N VAL A 81 -3.15 -0.77 -7.62
CA VAL A 81 -3.10 0.43 -6.77
C VAL A 81 -4.23 0.40 -5.75
N ALA A 82 -5.49 0.27 -6.19
CA ALA A 82 -6.66 0.36 -5.31
C ALA A 82 -6.62 -0.60 -4.11
N ARG A 83 -6.09 -1.81 -4.30
CA ARG A 83 -6.12 -2.90 -3.31
C ARG A 83 -4.76 -3.18 -2.68
N SER A 84 -3.71 -2.45 -3.04
CA SER A 84 -2.35 -2.72 -2.56
C SER A 84 -2.26 -2.60 -1.04
N ASN A 85 -1.50 -3.51 -0.42
CA ASN A 85 -0.96 -3.25 0.91
C ASN A 85 0.19 -2.21 0.82
N TYR A 86 -0.14 -0.96 1.14
CA TYR A 86 0.76 0.18 1.03
C TYR A 86 2.01 0.13 1.92
N GLY A 87 2.02 -0.69 2.97
CA GLY A 87 3.20 -0.92 3.81
C GLY A 87 4.24 -1.80 3.12
N ASP A 88 3.80 -2.86 2.46
CA ASP A 88 4.68 -3.90 1.93
C ASP A 88 5.06 -3.70 0.46
N ASN A 89 4.30 -2.87 -0.26
CA ASN A 89 4.41 -2.70 -1.72
C ASN A 89 5.01 -1.35 -2.17
N GLN A 90 5.65 -0.62 -1.27
CA GLN A 90 6.19 0.73 -1.54
C GLN A 90 7.07 0.78 -2.81
N ARG A 91 7.94 -0.23 -3.01
CA ARG A 91 8.82 -0.31 -4.19
C ARG A 91 8.04 -0.38 -5.51
N ALA A 92 6.97 -1.18 -5.54
CA ALA A 92 6.14 -1.35 -6.73
C ALA A 92 5.29 -0.11 -7.02
N LEU A 93 4.73 0.51 -5.98
CA LEU A 93 3.99 1.76 -6.10
C LEU A 93 4.88 2.91 -6.58
N ALA A 94 6.11 2.99 -6.06
CA ALA A 94 7.11 3.96 -6.53
C ALA A 94 7.48 3.74 -8.00
N TRP A 95 7.66 2.49 -8.41
CA TRP A 95 7.91 2.16 -9.82
C TRP A 95 6.74 2.58 -10.72
N LEU A 96 5.50 2.27 -10.34
CA LEU A 96 4.31 2.69 -11.09
C LEU A 96 4.22 4.21 -11.22
N ALA A 97 4.44 4.95 -10.13
CA ALA A 97 4.41 6.42 -10.15
C ALA A 97 5.48 7.05 -11.06
N ASP A 98 6.53 6.30 -11.42
CA ASP A 98 7.60 6.69 -12.34
C ASP A 98 7.31 6.34 -13.81
N GLN A 99 6.22 5.62 -14.07
CA GLN A 99 5.85 5.22 -15.43
C GLN A 99 5.01 6.32 -16.10
N PRO A 100 5.47 6.94 -17.21
CA PRO A 100 4.67 7.93 -17.93
C PRO A 100 3.44 7.31 -18.62
N ASP A 101 3.46 6.01 -18.88
CA ASP A 101 2.32 5.25 -19.41
C ASP A 101 1.33 4.81 -18.32
N LEU A 102 1.55 5.13 -17.04
CA LEU A 102 0.53 4.95 -16.01
C LEU A 102 -0.68 5.83 -16.33
N ASP A 103 -1.88 5.28 -16.16
CA ASP A 103 -3.12 6.02 -16.32
C ASP A 103 -3.27 7.14 -15.28
N ARG A 104 -3.74 8.31 -15.72
CA ARG A 104 -3.90 9.50 -14.89
C ARG A 104 -4.90 9.30 -13.75
N ALA A 105 -6.02 8.63 -13.97
CA ALA A 105 -6.97 8.30 -12.92
C ALA A 105 -6.34 7.37 -11.87
N THR A 106 -5.52 6.42 -12.32
CA THR A 106 -4.72 5.56 -11.43
C THR A 106 -3.69 6.34 -10.62
N ALA A 107 -3.03 7.34 -11.20
CA ALA A 107 -2.11 8.20 -10.46
C ALA A 107 -2.84 9.06 -9.40
N LEU A 108 -4.05 9.54 -9.70
CA LEU A 108 -4.87 10.26 -8.73
C LEU A 108 -5.31 9.34 -7.59
N MET A 109 -5.74 8.12 -7.89
CA MET A 109 -6.06 7.11 -6.88
C MET A 109 -4.84 6.80 -6.01
N LEU A 110 -3.66 6.61 -6.60
CA LEU A 110 -2.42 6.38 -5.88
C LEU A 110 -2.13 7.50 -4.89
N PHE A 111 -2.21 8.76 -5.33
CA PHE A 111 -2.02 9.95 -4.50
C PHE A 111 -2.93 9.93 -3.26
N TRP A 112 -4.21 9.64 -3.44
CA TRP A 112 -5.16 9.61 -2.33
C TRP A 112 -4.94 8.43 -1.39
N SER A 113 -4.68 7.26 -1.97
CA SER A 113 -4.55 6.01 -1.22
C SER A 113 -3.28 5.94 -0.37
N VAL A 114 -2.20 6.66 -0.74
CA VAL A 114 -1.03 6.83 0.15
C VAL A 114 -1.26 7.80 1.31
N GLY A 115 -2.46 8.39 1.43
CA GLY A 115 -2.85 9.23 2.57
C GLY A 115 -2.63 10.73 2.35
N ALA A 116 -2.68 11.23 1.11
CA ALA A 116 -2.42 12.64 0.82
C ALA A 116 -3.23 13.64 1.65
N GLY A 117 -4.50 13.34 1.97
CA GLY A 117 -5.33 14.21 2.79
C GLY A 117 -4.75 14.44 4.20
N SER A 118 -4.24 13.40 4.85
CA SER A 118 -3.57 13.50 6.16
C SER A 118 -2.28 14.32 6.09
N HIS A 119 -1.61 14.34 4.94
CA HIS A 119 -0.37 15.12 4.75
C HIS A 119 -0.62 16.57 4.34
N ALA A 120 -1.83 16.96 3.96
CA ALA A 120 -2.17 18.33 3.57
C ALA A 120 -2.05 19.34 4.73
N GLN A 121 -2.01 18.85 5.97
CA GLN A 121 -1.81 19.67 7.17
C GLN A 121 -0.41 20.29 7.27
N TYR A 122 0.60 19.64 6.70
CA TYR A 122 1.99 20.08 6.79
C TYR A 122 2.27 21.22 5.80
N GLU A 123 2.90 22.30 6.26
CA GLU A 123 3.23 23.46 5.43
C GLU A 123 4.58 23.27 4.73
N SER A 124 5.53 22.68 5.44
CA SER A 124 6.86 22.39 4.94
C SER A 124 7.30 20.99 5.33
N LEU A 125 8.33 20.48 4.65
CA LEU A 125 8.91 19.19 4.99
C LEU A 125 9.43 19.17 6.45
N ASP A 126 9.87 20.31 7.00
CA ASP A 126 10.38 20.40 8.37
C ASP A 126 9.30 20.12 9.43
N ASP A 127 8.02 20.31 9.09
CA ASP A 127 6.88 20.05 9.96
C ASP A 127 6.45 18.57 9.96
N VAL A 128 6.98 17.78 9.02
CA VAL A 128 6.65 16.35 8.86
C VAL A 128 7.48 15.52 9.84
N PRO A 129 6.85 14.61 10.62
CA PRO A 129 7.58 13.66 11.44
C PRO A 129 8.56 12.83 10.61
N ASP A 130 9.73 12.51 11.16
CA ASP A 130 10.80 11.86 10.40
C ASP A 130 10.37 10.55 9.74
N TYR A 131 9.50 9.77 10.39
CA TYR A 131 8.97 8.51 9.85
C TYR A 131 8.02 8.68 8.66
N ASP A 132 7.49 9.89 8.44
CA ASP A 132 6.50 10.21 7.40
C ASP A 132 7.07 11.07 6.26
N ARG A 133 8.34 11.48 6.35
CA ARG A 133 8.98 12.36 5.35
C ARG A 133 9.01 11.74 3.97
N ASP A 134 9.32 10.45 3.87
CA ASP A 134 9.42 9.75 2.58
C ASP A 134 8.04 9.65 1.90
N THR A 135 7.00 9.34 2.68
CA THR A 135 5.61 9.33 2.20
C THR A 135 5.19 10.73 1.73
N HIS A 136 5.50 11.78 2.50
CA HIS A 136 5.18 13.15 2.11
C HIS A 136 5.90 13.58 0.82
N GLN A 137 7.16 13.20 0.65
CA GLN A 137 7.91 13.45 -0.59
C GLN A 137 7.32 12.70 -1.77
N PHE A 138 6.91 11.44 -1.57
CA PHE A 138 6.26 10.62 -2.59
C PHE A 138 4.93 11.24 -3.04
N ILE A 139 4.10 11.69 -2.10
CA ILE A 139 2.86 12.44 -2.38
C ILE A 139 3.15 13.67 -3.23
N GLY A 140 4.16 14.46 -2.84
CA GLY A 140 4.59 15.65 -3.58
C GLY A 140 5.04 15.34 -5.02
N LEU A 141 5.77 14.23 -5.21
CA LEU A 141 6.21 13.76 -6.52
C LEU A 141 5.02 13.40 -7.42
N VAL A 142 4.08 12.59 -6.92
CA VAL A 142 2.89 12.18 -7.68
C VAL A 142 2.03 13.40 -8.03
N GLN A 143 1.81 14.31 -7.06
CA GLN A 143 1.10 15.56 -7.30
C GLN A 143 1.76 16.40 -8.40
N GLN A 144 3.07 16.61 -8.32
CA GLN A 144 3.81 17.39 -9.31
C GLN A 144 3.66 16.79 -10.72
N ARG A 145 3.80 15.46 -10.83
CA ARG A 145 3.67 14.73 -12.11
C ARG A 145 2.26 14.81 -12.66
N PHE A 146 1.24 14.62 -11.82
CA PHE A 146 -0.15 14.71 -12.20
C PHE A 146 -0.51 16.11 -12.73
N LEU A 147 -0.13 17.16 -12.00
CA LEU A 147 -0.35 18.54 -12.41
C LEU A 147 0.45 18.93 -13.66
N GLY A 148 1.63 18.34 -13.83
CA GLY A 148 2.48 18.50 -15.01
C GLY A 148 2.01 17.75 -16.25
N GLY A 149 0.97 16.90 -16.15
CA GLY A 149 0.48 16.09 -17.27
C GLY A 149 1.42 14.96 -17.68
N PHE A 150 2.20 14.43 -16.74
CA PHE A 150 3.16 13.35 -16.98
C PHE A 150 2.49 12.00 -17.31
N TYR A 151 1.34 11.73 -16.72
CA TYR A 151 0.62 10.45 -16.83
C TYR A 151 -0.27 10.40 -18.07
N ALA A 152 -0.34 9.23 -18.70
CA ALA A 152 -1.18 8.95 -19.86
C ALA A 152 -2.67 8.91 -19.50
N ASP A 153 -3.51 9.01 -20.51
CA ASP A 153 -4.95 8.81 -20.41
C ASP A 153 -5.32 7.53 -21.18
N HIS A 154 -5.72 6.49 -20.44
CA HIS A 154 -6.20 5.22 -20.99
C HIS A 154 -7.73 5.08 -20.84
N GLY A 155 -8.43 6.17 -20.57
CA GLY A 155 -9.89 6.22 -20.49
C GLY A 155 -10.48 5.70 -19.18
N ILE A 156 -9.67 5.50 -18.13
CA ILE A 156 -10.17 5.11 -16.80
C ILE A 156 -10.72 6.37 -16.10
N GLY A 157 -11.93 6.26 -15.55
CA GLY A 157 -12.55 7.31 -14.75
C GLY A 157 -12.35 7.06 -13.26
N PHE A 158 -11.98 8.10 -12.50
CA PHE A 158 -11.87 8.04 -11.04
C PHE A 158 -12.34 9.33 -10.39
N ASP A 159 -13.26 9.22 -9.43
CA ASP A 159 -13.72 10.33 -8.60
C ASP A 159 -13.27 10.09 -7.15
N PRO A 160 -12.28 10.85 -6.64
CA PRO A 160 -11.78 10.65 -5.28
C PRO A 160 -12.85 10.91 -4.21
N THR A 161 -13.94 11.63 -4.54
CA THR A 161 -15.06 11.88 -3.63
C THR A 161 -16.15 10.80 -3.69
N ARG A 162 -16.00 9.78 -4.54
CA ARG A 162 -17.00 8.72 -4.73
C ARG A 162 -16.37 7.33 -4.82
N TRP A 163 -15.53 7.00 -3.86
CA TRP A 163 -14.99 5.66 -3.69
C TRP A 163 -14.82 5.34 -2.20
N ASP A 164 -14.73 4.05 -1.87
CA ASP A 164 -14.74 3.56 -0.48
C ASP A 164 -13.36 3.55 0.19
N GLY A 165 -12.29 3.91 -0.53
CA GLY A 165 -10.96 4.07 0.04
C GLY A 165 -10.65 5.51 0.48
N ALA A 166 -9.38 5.76 0.82
CA ALA A 166 -8.93 7.06 1.33
C ALA A 166 -9.21 8.18 0.32
N GLY A 167 -9.80 9.28 0.77
CA GLY A 167 -10.19 10.37 -0.13
C GLY A 167 -10.53 11.67 0.58
N PRO A 168 -10.87 12.74 -0.16
CA PRO A 168 -11.22 14.04 0.38
C PRO A 168 -12.30 14.00 1.45
N ASN A 169 -13.25 13.07 1.35
CA ASN A 169 -14.41 13.00 2.23
C ASN A 169 -14.06 12.64 3.68
N GLU A 170 -12.86 12.11 3.93
CA GLU A 170 -12.37 11.80 5.27
C GLU A 170 -11.81 13.03 5.99
N HIS A 171 -11.71 14.17 5.30
CA HIS A 171 -11.04 15.38 5.77
C HIS A 171 -11.96 16.61 5.71
N SER A 172 -11.69 17.57 6.59
CA SER A 172 -12.35 18.86 6.61
C SER A 172 -11.86 19.78 5.48
N ALA A 173 -12.68 20.77 5.11
CA ALA A 173 -12.31 21.76 4.11
C ALA A 173 -11.04 22.56 4.49
N ASP A 174 -10.83 22.80 5.79
CA ASP A 174 -9.65 23.52 6.30
C ASP A 174 -8.38 22.68 6.13
N GLU A 175 -8.45 21.36 6.35
CA GLU A 175 -7.32 20.44 6.12
C GLU A 175 -6.93 20.39 4.63
N LEU A 176 -7.92 20.41 3.74
CA LEU A 176 -7.70 20.33 2.29
C LEU A 176 -7.45 21.69 1.64
N GLN A 177 -7.49 22.80 2.38
CA GLN A 177 -7.39 24.16 1.83
C GLN A 177 -6.12 24.37 0.99
N ARG A 178 -5.01 23.69 1.36
CA ARG A 178 -3.72 23.80 0.66
C ARG A 178 -3.59 22.90 -0.55
N MET A 179 -4.51 21.96 -0.73
CA MET A 179 -4.45 21.01 -1.81
C MET A 179 -4.85 21.66 -3.14
N PRO A 180 -4.09 21.45 -4.22
CA PRO A 180 -4.47 21.93 -5.53
C PRO A 180 -5.85 21.41 -5.93
N ALA A 181 -6.73 22.30 -6.41
CA ALA A 181 -8.12 21.97 -6.72
C ALA A 181 -8.25 20.80 -7.70
N GLN A 182 -7.30 20.64 -8.62
CA GLN A 182 -7.27 19.55 -9.59
C GLN A 182 -7.08 18.16 -8.93
N MET A 183 -6.49 18.08 -7.74
CA MET A 183 -6.37 16.82 -7.00
C MET A 183 -7.70 16.42 -6.32
N LEU A 184 -8.65 17.36 -6.20
CA LEU A 184 -9.98 17.14 -5.65
C LEU A 184 -11.02 16.83 -6.75
N GLN A 185 -10.64 16.95 -8.01
CA GLN A 185 -11.53 16.78 -9.16
C GLN A 185 -11.49 15.34 -9.67
N ALA A 186 -12.63 14.85 -10.12
CA ALA A 186 -12.70 13.59 -10.84
C ALA A 186 -11.88 13.67 -12.14
N VAL A 187 -11.24 12.56 -12.48
CA VAL A 187 -10.73 12.30 -13.83
C VAL A 187 -11.86 11.62 -14.59
N ASP A 188 -12.33 12.25 -15.65
CA ASP A 188 -13.35 11.69 -16.52
C ASP A 188 -12.76 10.52 -17.33
N GLY A 189 -13.52 9.45 -17.52
CA GLY A 189 -13.15 8.30 -18.34
C GLY A 189 -14.37 7.47 -18.70
N GLU A 190 -14.27 6.68 -19.77
CA GLU A 190 -15.35 5.79 -20.22
C GLU A 190 -15.39 4.49 -19.41
N HIS A 191 -14.27 4.11 -18.80
CA HIS A 191 -14.10 2.90 -18.04
C HIS A 191 -14.10 3.20 -16.53
N HIS A 192 -15.21 2.90 -15.87
CA HIS A 192 -15.29 2.95 -14.41
C HIS A 192 -15.05 1.55 -13.85
N ILE A 193 -14.02 1.42 -13.02
CA ILE A 193 -13.65 0.19 -12.34
C ILE A 193 -14.05 0.36 -10.88
N ASP A 194 -14.87 -0.55 -10.37
CA ASP A 194 -15.11 -0.66 -8.94
C ASP A 194 -14.11 -1.69 -8.37
N PRO A 195 -13.03 -1.26 -7.70
CA PRO A 195 -12.01 -2.18 -7.20
C PRO A 195 -12.51 -3.08 -6.05
N PHE A 196 -13.70 -2.82 -5.52
CA PHE A 196 -14.32 -3.58 -4.43
C PHE A 196 -15.50 -4.44 -4.91
N ASP A 197 -15.71 -4.56 -6.23
CA ASP A 197 -16.66 -5.53 -6.76
C ASP A 197 -16.26 -6.95 -6.32
N GLU A 198 -17.19 -7.67 -5.70
CA GLU A 198 -17.00 -9.04 -5.21
C GLU A 198 -16.54 -10.00 -6.33
N ALA A 199 -16.81 -9.66 -7.61
CA ALA A 199 -16.30 -10.42 -8.75
C ALA A 199 -14.77 -10.50 -8.79
N TYR A 200 -14.06 -9.50 -8.21
CA TYR A 200 -12.60 -9.53 -8.12
C TYR A 200 -12.07 -10.35 -6.95
N ASP A 201 -12.88 -10.72 -5.96
CA ASP A 201 -12.40 -11.41 -4.76
C ASP A 201 -12.02 -12.88 -5.02
N GLU A 202 -12.56 -13.50 -6.07
CA GLU A 202 -12.18 -14.86 -6.47
C GLU A 202 -10.88 -14.88 -7.30
N ASP A 203 -10.62 -13.81 -8.05
CA ASP A 203 -9.55 -13.75 -9.04
C ASP A 203 -8.32 -12.95 -8.56
N TYR A 204 -8.49 -12.09 -7.56
CA TYR A 204 -7.45 -11.17 -7.06
C TYR A 204 -7.37 -11.14 -5.54
N ASP A 205 -6.14 -11.04 -5.02
CA ASP A 205 -5.83 -10.71 -3.63
C ASP A 205 -4.78 -9.59 -3.60
N ASP A 206 -4.99 -8.59 -2.74
CA ASP A 206 -4.25 -7.31 -2.73
C ASP A 206 -4.07 -6.67 -4.12
N GLY A 207 -5.04 -6.87 -5.02
CA GLY A 207 -5.02 -6.34 -6.39
C GLY A 207 -4.06 -7.07 -7.33
N LEU A 208 -3.52 -8.22 -6.90
CA LEU A 208 -2.71 -9.12 -7.71
C LEU A 208 -3.53 -10.36 -8.11
N PRO A 209 -3.37 -10.90 -9.34
CA PRO A 209 -4.04 -12.13 -9.73
C PRO A 209 -3.65 -13.30 -8.82
N MET A 210 -4.60 -14.18 -8.49
CA MET A 210 -4.35 -15.27 -7.54
C MET A 210 -3.17 -16.17 -7.90
N ALA A 211 -2.96 -16.46 -9.20
CA ALA A 211 -1.83 -17.26 -9.65
C ALA A 211 -0.45 -16.63 -9.34
N LEU A 212 -0.37 -15.31 -9.22
CA LEU A 212 0.84 -14.61 -8.79
C LEU A 212 0.95 -14.61 -7.27
N VAL A 213 -0.16 -14.42 -6.56
CA VAL A 213 -0.21 -14.47 -5.10
C VAL A 213 0.26 -15.83 -4.58
N GLU A 214 -0.17 -16.92 -5.23
CA GLU A 214 0.31 -18.27 -4.93
C GLU A 214 1.83 -18.39 -5.05
N GLN A 215 2.44 -17.83 -6.10
CA GLN A 215 3.90 -17.82 -6.28
C GLN A 215 4.61 -16.99 -5.20
N LEU A 216 4.02 -15.87 -4.78
CA LEU A 216 4.57 -15.04 -3.71
C LEU A 216 4.49 -15.74 -2.35
N TYR A 217 3.42 -16.49 -2.08
CA TYR A 217 3.31 -17.30 -0.88
C TYR A 217 4.29 -18.49 -0.86
N GLU A 218 4.45 -19.20 -1.98
CA GLU A 218 5.47 -20.25 -2.09
C GLU A 218 6.87 -19.69 -1.83
N LEU A 219 7.15 -18.48 -2.35
CA LEU A 219 8.42 -17.80 -2.12
C LEU A 219 8.59 -17.41 -0.64
N ALA A 220 7.54 -16.90 0.01
CA ALA A 220 7.56 -16.56 1.43
C ALA A 220 7.76 -17.80 2.32
N ASP A 221 7.11 -18.92 2.02
CA ASP A 221 7.29 -20.19 2.76
C ASP A 221 8.76 -20.66 2.73
N VAL A 222 9.43 -20.52 1.58
CA VAL A 222 10.85 -20.87 1.45
C VAL A 222 11.74 -19.95 2.30
N HIS A 223 11.41 -18.66 2.34
CA HIS A 223 12.15 -17.68 3.14
C HIS A 223 11.94 -17.89 4.65
N ILE A 224 10.70 -18.09 5.10
CA ILE A 224 10.37 -18.37 6.50
C ILE A 224 11.11 -19.63 6.98
N ALA A 225 11.12 -20.69 6.18
CA ALA A 225 11.87 -21.90 6.52
C ALA A 225 13.40 -21.65 6.63
N TRP A 226 13.93 -20.69 5.87
CA TRP A 226 15.31 -20.25 6.01
C TRP A 226 15.53 -19.44 7.30
N GLU A 227 14.64 -18.52 7.66
CA GLU A 227 14.74 -17.74 8.91
C GLU A 227 14.69 -18.65 10.14
N GLU A 228 13.75 -19.61 10.18
CA GLU A 228 13.61 -20.58 11.26
C GLU A 228 14.88 -21.44 11.43
N ALA A 229 15.54 -21.77 10.32
CA ALA A 229 16.80 -22.50 10.32
C ALA A 229 18.01 -21.62 10.69
N ASN A 230 17.88 -20.29 10.63
CA ASN A 230 18.96 -19.32 10.84
C ASN A 230 18.55 -18.17 11.78
N PRO A 231 18.18 -18.44 13.05
CA PRO A 231 17.59 -17.45 13.97
C PRO A 231 18.56 -16.37 14.50
N GLN A 232 19.78 -16.30 13.96
CA GLN A 232 20.81 -15.32 14.32
C GLN A 232 21.39 -14.63 13.07
N ALA A 233 20.83 -14.90 11.89
CA ALA A 233 21.22 -14.28 10.64
C ALA A 233 20.65 -12.86 10.51
#